data_AF-E1JZA5-F1
#
_entry.id   AF-E1JZA5-F1
#
_cell.length_a   1.000
_cell.length_b   1.000
_cell.length_c   1.000
_cell.angle_alpha   90.00
_cell.angle_beta   90.00
_cell.angle_gamma   90.00
#
_symmetry.space_group_name_H-M   'P 1'
#
loop_
_entity.id
_entity.type
_entity.pdbx_description
1 polymer ?
#
loop_
_entity_poly.entity_id
_entity_poly.type
_entity_poly.pdbx_seq_one_letter_code
_entity_poly.pdbx_strand_id
1 'polypeptide(L)'
;MASHLSSAGRFLRVAVLCCTMLFSAVLPGVLRPAVCVAQDYEAMMPETLHRELRKAEHAYRDAIDKVNAAETERMARKAAGATTDELRALDEKVGDLVNKAEDLKIQADYIEELYQSKSKEYKNK
;
A
#
# COMPACT_ATOMS: atom_id res chain seq x y z
N MET A 1 -41.66 -20.39 39.36
CA MET A 1 -40.48 -20.82 38.58
C MET A 1 -40.09 -19.66 37.68
N ALA A 2 -39.46 -18.62 38.22
CA ALA A 2 -38.03 -18.50 38.42
C ALA A 2 -37.23 -18.58 37.11
N SER A 3 -36.94 -17.38 36.59
CA SER A 3 -35.63 -16.94 36.09
C SER A 3 -34.98 -17.71 34.95
N HIS A 4 -35.07 -17.25 33.69
CA HIS A 4 -34.00 -17.31 32.68
C HIS A 4 -34.38 -16.47 31.43
N LEU A 5 -34.43 -15.13 31.50
CA LEU A 5 -34.60 -14.33 30.27
C LEU A 5 -34.07 -12.89 30.37
N SER A 6 -33.07 -12.63 31.23
CA SER A 6 -32.47 -11.29 31.39
C SER A 6 -30.96 -11.23 31.10
N SER A 7 -30.45 -12.18 30.32
CA SER A 7 -29.02 -12.29 30.00
C SER A 7 -28.71 -12.13 28.49
N ALA A 8 -29.60 -12.55 27.58
CA ALA A 8 -29.28 -12.58 26.14
C ALA A 8 -29.17 -11.19 25.47
N GLY A 9 -29.89 -10.17 25.94
CA GLY A 9 -29.91 -8.84 25.32
C GLY A 9 -28.69 -7.95 25.58
N ARG A 10 -27.88 -8.29 26.59
CA ARG A 10 -26.67 -7.51 26.95
C ARG A 10 -25.45 -7.94 26.14
N PHE A 11 -25.32 -9.23 25.83
CA PHE A 11 -24.18 -9.74 25.04
C PHE A 11 -24.21 -9.27 23.59
N LEU A 12 -25.40 -9.14 22.98
CA LEU A 12 -25.52 -8.67 21.59
C LEU A 12 -25.07 -7.21 21.44
N ARG A 13 -25.35 -6.35 22.43
CA ARG A 13 -24.92 -4.94 22.41
C ARG A 13 -23.41 -4.78 22.61
N VAL A 14 -22.79 -5.62 23.45
CA VAL A 14 -21.33 -5.57 23.69
C VAL A 14 -20.57 -6.12 22.49
N ALA A 15 -21.06 -7.18 21.85
CA ALA A 15 -20.44 -7.75 20.65
C ALA A 15 -20.46 -6.76 19.47
N VAL A 16 -21.57 -6.05 19.24
CA VAL A 16 -21.66 -5.02 18.19
C VAL A 16 -20.74 -3.83 18.48
N LEU A 17 -20.64 -3.38 19.75
CA LEU A 17 -19.72 -2.31 20.15
C LEU A 17 -18.25 -2.69 19.97
N CYS A 18 -17.86 -3.92 20.34
CA CYS A 18 -16.50 -4.43 20.10
C CYS A 18 -16.17 -4.55 18.61
N CYS A 19 -17.11 -5.02 17.78
CA CYS A 19 -16.91 -5.08 16.34
C CYS A 19 -16.77 -3.70 15.71
N THR A 20 -17.55 -2.70 16.14
CA THR A 20 -17.43 -1.32 15.64
C THR A 20 -16.14 -0.63 16.10
N MET A 21 -15.67 -0.89 17.33
CA MET A 21 -14.40 -0.32 17.80
C MET A 21 -13.19 -0.93 17.07
N LEU A 22 -13.19 -2.24 16.83
CA LEU A 22 -12.14 -2.91 16.05
C LEU A 22 -12.11 -2.41 14.60
N PHE A 23 -13.26 -2.14 13.97
CA PHE A 23 -13.29 -1.57 12.62
C PHE A 23 -12.81 -0.10 12.59
N SER A 24 -13.15 0.70 13.60
CA SER A 24 -12.72 2.12 13.68
C SER A 24 -11.24 2.32 14.02
N ALA A 25 -10.58 1.32 14.62
CA ALA A 25 -9.15 1.38 14.96
C ALA A 25 -8.24 0.92 13.80
N VAL A 26 -8.77 0.10 12.87
CA VAL A 26 -8.00 -0.40 11.72
C VAL A 26 -8.01 0.60 10.56
N LEU A 27 -9.08 1.39 10.39
CA LEU A 27 -9.21 2.35 9.30
C LEU A 27 -8.22 3.56 9.31
N PRO A 28 -7.86 4.18 10.45
CA PRO A 28 -6.93 5.31 10.41
C PRO A 28 -5.47 4.90 10.18
N GLY A 29 -5.13 3.60 10.24
CA GLY A 29 -3.77 3.09 10.03
C GLY A 29 -3.44 2.80 8.57
N VAL A 30 -4.42 2.39 7.76
CA VAL A 30 -4.18 1.92 6.38
C VAL A 30 -4.22 3.06 5.35
N LEU A 31 -4.92 4.16 5.63
CA LEU A 31 -5.05 5.30 4.71
C LEU A 31 -4.10 6.47 5.02
N ARG A 32 -3.33 6.40 6.11
CA ARG A 32 -2.54 7.54 6.60
C ARG A 32 -1.24 7.86 5.86
N PRO A 33 -0.49 6.92 5.24
CA PRO A 33 0.76 7.33 4.59
C PRO A 33 0.51 8.11 3.29
N ALA A 34 -0.57 7.83 2.56
CA ALA A 34 -0.83 8.47 1.26
C ALA A 34 -1.25 9.94 1.36
N VAL A 35 -2.10 10.29 2.34
CA VAL A 35 -2.68 11.65 2.44
C VAL A 35 -1.66 12.67 2.96
N CYS A 36 -0.80 12.30 3.90
CA CYS A 36 0.25 13.19 4.39
C CYS A 36 1.32 13.47 3.34
N VAL A 37 1.69 12.46 2.55
CA VAL A 37 2.73 12.59 1.51
C VAL A 37 2.23 13.42 0.32
N ALA A 38 0.93 13.35 -0.02
CA ALA A 38 0.35 14.16 -1.09
C ALA A 38 0.45 15.68 -0.83
N GLN A 39 0.18 16.11 0.41
CA GLN A 39 0.22 17.54 0.78
C GLN A 39 1.61 18.16 0.65
N ASP A 40 2.66 17.39 0.92
CA ASP A 40 4.04 17.89 0.82
C ASP A 40 4.42 18.19 -0.64
N TYR A 41 3.92 17.41 -1.61
CA TYR A 41 4.19 17.63 -3.03
C TYR A 41 3.41 18.79 -3.62
N GLU A 42 2.18 19.03 -3.16
CA GLU A 42 1.32 20.11 -3.68
C GLU A 42 1.93 21.51 -3.48
N ALA A 43 2.73 21.72 -2.44
CA ALA A 43 3.41 23.00 -2.18
C ALA A 43 4.72 23.18 -2.97
N MET A 44 5.23 22.14 -3.64
CA MET A 44 6.54 22.19 -4.29
C MET A 44 6.54 22.96 -5.62
N MET A 45 7.69 23.56 -5.92
CA MET A 45 7.99 24.17 -7.23
C MET A 45 8.27 23.09 -8.29
N PRO A 46 8.04 23.35 -9.59
CA PRO A 46 8.22 22.38 -10.66
C PRO A 46 9.59 21.67 -10.68
N GLU A 47 10.68 22.42 -10.47
CA GLU A 47 12.05 21.86 -10.43
C GLU A 47 12.29 20.89 -9.26
N THR A 48 11.55 21.07 -8.16
CA THR A 48 11.63 20.18 -7.00
C THR A 48 10.79 18.94 -7.24
N LEU A 49 9.59 19.09 -7.81
CA LEU A 49 8.76 17.97 -8.24
C LEU A 49 9.47 17.08 -9.27
N HIS A 50 10.20 17.67 -10.22
CA HIS A 50 10.95 16.89 -11.21
C HIS A 50 12.05 16.04 -10.56
N ARG A 51 12.74 16.57 -9.53
CA ARG A 51 13.74 15.81 -8.77
C ARG A 51 13.11 14.69 -7.93
N GLU A 52 11.98 14.95 -7.29
CA GLU A 52 11.24 13.94 -6.53
C GLU A 52 10.65 12.85 -7.44
N LEU A 53 10.16 13.21 -8.63
CA LEU A 53 9.71 12.26 -9.64
C LEU A 53 10.83 11.28 -10.00
N ARG A 54 12.04 11.80 -10.28
CA ARG A 54 13.20 10.94 -10.60
C ARG A 54 13.57 9.98 -9.48
N LYS A 55 13.43 10.39 -8.21
CA LYS A 55 13.63 9.51 -7.06
C LYS A 55 12.55 8.43 -6.98
N ALA A 56 11.28 8.81 -7.16
CA ALA A 56 10.16 7.87 -7.15
C ALA A 56 10.28 6.85 -8.29
N GLU A 57 10.62 7.29 -9.50
CA GLU A 57 10.88 6.43 -10.65
C GLU A 57 12.02 5.44 -10.39
N HIS A 58 13.13 5.91 -9.79
CA HIS A 58 14.24 5.03 -9.44
C HIS A 58 13.83 3.99 -8.40
N ALA A 59 13.13 4.42 -7.34
CA ALA A 59 12.63 3.51 -6.31
C ALA A 59 11.66 2.47 -6.88
N TYR A 60 10.79 2.87 -7.80
CA TYR A 60 9.90 1.96 -8.51
C TYR A 60 10.69 0.93 -9.34
N ARG A 61 11.69 1.35 -10.11
CA ARG A 61 12.55 0.44 -10.88
C ARG A 61 13.28 -0.55 -9.97
N ASP A 62 13.86 -0.09 -8.88
CA ASP A 62 14.52 -0.96 -7.90
C ASP A 62 13.56 -1.97 -7.28
N ALA A 63 12.29 -1.60 -7.09
CA ALA A 63 11.25 -2.51 -6.59
C ALA A 63 10.90 -3.58 -7.64
N ILE A 64 10.76 -3.20 -8.90
CA ILE A 64 10.53 -4.14 -10.01
C ILE A 64 11.69 -5.12 -10.16
N ASP A 65 12.94 -4.66 -10.04
CA ASP A 65 14.11 -5.55 -10.10
C ASP A 65 14.09 -6.58 -8.96
N LYS A 66 13.63 -6.19 -7.77
CA LYS A 66 13.45 -7.11 -6.64
C LYS A 66 12.33 -8.11 -6.88
N VAL A 67 11.21 -7.69 -7.47
CA VAL A 67 10.12 -8.59 -7.88
C VAL A 67 10.64 -9.61 -8.88
N ASN A 68 11.35 -9.17 -9.91
CA ASN A 68 11.93 -10.05 -10.94
C ASN A 68 12.92 -11.05 -10.35
N ALA A 69 13.77 -10.60 -9.42
CA ALA A 69 14.70 -11.49 -8.73
C ALA A 69 13.97 -12.54 -7.87
N ALA A 70 12.92 -12.14 -7.16
CA ALA A 70 12.11 -13.04 -6.34
C ALA A 70 11.32 -14.07 -7.19
N GLU A 71 10.75 -13.64 -8.31
CA GLU A 71 10.11 -14.55 -9.28
C GLU A 71 11.11 -15.52 -9.91
N THR A 72 12.31 -15.04 -10.23
CA THR A 72 13.39 -15.92 -10.73
C THR A 72 13.79 -16.97 -9.70
N GLU A 73 13.95 -16.57 -8.43
CA GLU A 73 14.21 -17.51 -7.33
C GLU A 73 13.07 -18.53 -7.21
N ARG A 74 11.82 -18.07 -7.21
CA ARG A 74 10.63 -18.91 -7.13
C ARG A 74 10.57 -19.93 -8.27
N MET A 75 10.84 -19.51 -9.50
CA MET A 75 10.89 -20.40 -10.67
C MET A 75 12.02 -21.42 -10.57
N ALA A 76 13.20 -21.01 -10.09
CA ALA A 76 14.32 -21.92 -9.85
C ALA A 76 13.99 -22.96 -8.77
N ARG A 77 13.35 -22.55 -7.67
CA ARG A 77 12.93 -23.45 -6.58
C ARG A 77 11.86 -24.42 -7.06
N LYS A 78 10.91 -23.96 -7.86
CA LYS A 78 9.89 -24.81 -8.49
C LYS A 78 10.53 -25.85 -9.41
N ALA A 79 11.51 -25.45 -10.23
CA ALA A 79 12.25 -26.36 -11.09
C ALA A 79 13.10 -27.38 -10.29
N ALA A 80 13.61 -26.99 -9.12
CA ALA A 80 14.32 -27.87 -8.20
C ALA A 80 13.41 -28.84 -7.41
N GLY A 81 12.09 -28.79 -7.62
CA GLY A 81 11.14 -29.67 -6.95
C GLY A 81 10.78 -29.24 -5.54
N ALA A 82 10.86 -27.94 -5.23
CA ALA A 82 10.41 -27.39 -3.95
C ALA A 82 8.95 -27.79 -3.64
N THR A 83 8.68 -27.98 -2.36
CA THR A 83 7.36 -28.35 -1.87
C THR A 83 6.35 -27.23 -2.07
N THR A 84 5.06 -27.56 -2.07
CA THR A 84 3.98 -26.58 -2.16
C THR A 84 4.02 -25.52 -1.06
N ASP A 85 4.44 -25.87 0.15
CA ASP A 85 4.54 -24.90 1.25
C ASP A 85 5.70 -23.92 1.06
N GLU A 86 6.85 -24.39 0.56
CA GLU A 86 7.99 -23.52 0.23
C GLU A 86 7.66 -22.58 -0.93
N LEU A 87 6.94 -23.07 -1.95
CA LEU A 87 6.49 -22.24 -3.06
C LEU A 87 5.46 -21.19 -2.62
N ARG A 88 4.56 -21.55 -1.70
CA ARG A 88 3.57 -20.62 -1.14
C ARG A 88 4.22 -19.46 -0.38
N ALA A 89 5.24 -19.74 0.44
CA ALA A 89 5.98 -18.69 1.14
C ALA A 89 6.71 -17.75 0.16
N LEU A 90 7.21 -18.27 -0.96
CA LEU A 90 7.81 -17.46 -2.02
C LEU A 90 6.76 -16.65 -2.79
N ASP A 91 5.58 -17.21 -3.04
CA ASP A 91 4.45 -16.51 -3.68
C ASP A 91 3.99 -15.33 -2.82
N GLU A 92 3.87 -15.51 -1.50
CA GLU A 92 3.55 -14.43 -0.56
C GLU A 92 4.62 -13.33 -0.60
N LYS A 93 5.90 -13.70 -0.57
CA LYS A 93 7.01 -12.74 -0.66
C LYS A 93 7.01 -11.95 -1.98
N VAL A 94 6.73 -12.62 -3.10
CA VAL A 94 6.59 -11.93 -4.40
C VAL A 94 5.40 -10.98 -4.36
N GLY A 95 4.26 -11.42 -3.84
CA GLY A 95 3.06 -10.59 -3.70
C GLY A 95 3.32 -9.30 -2.91
N ASP A 96 4.01 -9.40 -1.79
CA ASP A 96 4.39 -8.23 -0.98
C ASP A 96 5.29 -7.25 -1.75
N LEU A 97 6.23 -7.77 -2.54
CA LEU A 97 7.11 -6.95 -3.36
C LEU A 97 6.35 -6.28 -4.53
N VAL A 98 5.39 -6.98 -5.12
CA VAL A 98 4.52 -6.43 -6.17
C VAL A 98 3.67 -5.31 -5.61
N ASN A 99 2.98 -5.53 -4.48
CA ASN A 99 2.17 -4.50 -3.82
C ASN A 99 3.00 -3.24 -3.53
N LYS A 100 4.23 -3.42 -3.02
CA LYS A 100 5.14 -2.31 -2.78
C LYS A 100 5.56 -1.58 -4.06
N ALA A 101 5.79 -2.30 -5.15
CA ALA A 101 6.10 -1.70 -6.44
C ALA A 101 4.90 -0.90 -6.99
N GLU A 102 3.68 -1.40 -6.82
CA GLU A 102 2.45 -0.70 -7.21
C GLU A 102 2.28 0.61 -6.43
N ASP A 103 2.48 0.60 -5.11
CA ASP A 103 2.42 1.81 -4.28
C ASP A 103 3.41 2.88 -4.77
N LEU A 104 4.66 2.47 -5.08
CA LEU A 104 5.69 3.36 -5.59
C LEU A 104 5.34 3.91 -6.98
N LYS A 105 4.68 3.10 -7.82
CA LYS A 105 4.19 3.55 -9.12
C LYS A 105 3.11 4.61 -8.98
N ILE A 106 2.11 4.36 -8.12
CA ILE A 106 1.04 5.31 -7.84
C ILE A 106 1.62 6.65 -7.37
N GLN A 107 2.63 6.61 -6.50
CA GLN A 107 3.33 7.81 -6.04
C GLN A 107 4.06 8.54 -7.18
N ALA A 108 4.78 7.81 -8.05
CA ALA A 108 5.47 8.41 -9.19
C ALA A 108 4.49 9.06 -10.17
N ASP A 109 3.40 8.38 -10.51
CA ASP A 109 2.36 8.88 -11.42
C ASP A 109 1.72 10.16 -10.84
N TYR A 110 1.44 10.19 -9.53
CA TYR A 110 0.90 11.38 -8.87
C TYR A 110 1.87 12.59 -8.92
N ILE A 111 3.16 12.38 -8.65
CA ILE A 111 4.16 13.45 -8.73
C ILE A 111 4.31 13.94 -10.17
N GLU A 112 4.22 13.05 -11.16
CA GLU A 112 4.27 13.42 -12.58
C GLU A 112 3.07 14.31 -12.95
N GLU A 113 1.86 13.93 -12.56
CA GLU A 113 0.65 14.74 -12.82
C GLU A 113 0.78 16.15 -12.21
N LEU A 114 1.26 16.23 -10.95
CA LEU A 114 1.52 17.52 -10.30
C LEU A 114 2.57 18.35 -11.03
N TYR A 115 3.67 17.73 -11.47
CA TYR A 115 4.73 18.39 -12.22
C TYR A 115 4.19 18.95 -13.54
N GLN A 116 3.43 18.14 -14.30
CA GLN A 116 2.86 18.56 -15.58
C GLN A 116 1.85 19.71 -15.39
N SER A 117 1.01 19.64 -14.36
CA SER A 117 0.04 20.68 -14.01
C SER A 117 0.73 22.01 -13.69
N LYS A 118 1.69 22.01 -12.76
CA LYS A 118 2.42 23.23 -12.38
C LYS A 118 3.32 23.75 -13.49
N SER A 119 4.00 22.89 -14.25
CA SER A 119 4.84 23.33 -15.38
C SER A 119 4.03 24.10 -16.42
N LYS A 120 2.77 23.70 -16.68
CA LYS A 120 1.84 24.44 -17.56
C LYS A 120 1.45 25.79 -16.95
N GLU A 121 1.16 25.85 -15.65
CA GLU A 121 0.81 27.09 -14.97
C GLU A 121 1.95 28.12 -15.00
N TYR A 122 3.20 27.68 -14.77
CA TYR A 122 4.37 28.56 -14.78
C TYR A 122 4.79 29.01 -16.20
N LYS A 123 4.56 28.20 -17.24
CA LYS A 123 4.86 28.58 -18.63
C LYS A 123 3.83 29.52 -19.26
N ASN A 124 2.61 29.53 -18.73
CA ASN A 124 1.52 30.40 -19.20
C ASN A 124 1.44 31.74 -18.43
N LYS A 125 2.37 31.99 -17.49
CA LYS A 125 2.55 33.28 -16.81
C LYS A 125 3.73 34.02 -17.42
#